data_AF-A0AAV2ARX3-F1
#
_entry.id   AF-A0AAV2ARX3-F1
#
_cell.length_a   1.000
_cell.length_b   1.000
_cell.length_c   1.000
_cell.angle_alpha   90.00
_cell.angle_beta   90.00
_cell.angle_gamma   90.00
#
_symmetry.space_group_name_H-M   'P 1'
#
loop_
_entity.id
_entity.type
_entity.pdbx_description
1 polymer ?
#
loop_
_entity_poly.entity_id
_entity_poly.type
_entity_poly.pdbx_seq_one_letter_code
_entity_poly.pdbx_strand_id
1 'polypeptide(L)'
;MSKTESASAITLKGSADIVTEFFNYGINSIIYQRGIYPVESFSREDKYGLAILMTKDCELQTFIASILKQLKHWLMTKEVQRLVLVISNFHTKETLERWEFKIQCEGELDSGGKPKSKDIKEIQKEIRNIIRQITASVSFLPLLDNACKYIYILPDL
;
A
#
# COMPACT_ATOMS: atom_id res chain seq x y z
N MET A 1 13.36 39.72 -6.43
CA MET A 1 13.99 38.42 -6.12
C MET A 1 12.96 37.56 -5.41
N SER A 2 12.51 36.46 -6.01
CA SER A 2 11.99 35.29 -5.28
C SER A 2 12.05 34.09 -6.23
N LYS A 3 13.02 33.20 -6.01
CA LYS A 3 13.11 31.92 -6.72
C LYS A 3 12.02 31.04 -6.13
N THR A 4 10.97 30.78 -6.91
CA THR A 4 10.01 29.72 -6.58
C THR A 4 10.69 28.41 -6.97
N GLU A 5 11.15 27.64 -5.98
CA GLU A 5 11.63 26.28 -6.20
C GLU A 5 10.43 25.40 -6.58
N SER A 6 10.20 25.25 -7.87
CA SER A 6 9.30 24.24 -8.42
C SER A 6 9.92 22.86 -8.15
N ALA A 7 9.61 22.26 -7.01
CA ALA A 7 9.98 20.88 -6.69
C ALA A 7 9.14 19.89 -7.55
N SER A 8 9.34 19.90 -8.86
CA SER A 8 8.64 19.02 -9.80
C SER A 8 9.43 17.76 -10.15
N ALA A 9 10.56 17.50 -9.50
CA ALA A 9 11.36 16.29 -9.69
C ALA A 9 11.22 15.36 -8.48
N ILE A 10 10.42 14.30 -8.63
CA ILE A 10 10.32 13.22 -7.65
C ILE A 10 11.62 12.40 -7.71
N THR A 11 12.31 12.29 -6.59
CA THR A 11 13.49 11.42 -6.46
C THR A 11 13.07 9.97 -6.23
N LEU A 12 13.96 9.00 -6.44
CA LEU A 12 13.68 7.59 -6.09
C LEU A 12 13.23 7.43 -4.64
N LYS A 13 13.80 8.23 -3.73
CA LYS A 13 13.40 8.28 -2.32
C LYS A 13 11.98 8.80 -2.15
N GLY A 14 11.62 9.88 -2.86
CA GLY A 14 10.25 10.39 -2.90
C GLY A 14 9.25 9.38 -3.46
N SER A 15 9.63 8.63 -4.50
CA SER A 15 8.80 7.55 -5.05
C SER A 15 8.62 6.42 -4.03
N ALA A 16 9.69 5.97 -3.38
CA ALA A 16 9.61 4.95 -2.33
C ALA A 16 8.73 5.39 -1.15
N ASP A 17 8.82 6.66 -0.73
CA ASP A 17 7.96 7.22 0.31
C ASP A 17 6.48 7.18 -0.09
N ILE A 18 6.16 7.60 -1.32
CA ILE A 18 4.79 7.61 -1.84
C ILE A 18 4.23 6.19 -1.97
N VAL A 19 5.02 5.24 -2.49
CA VAL A 19 4.60 3.83 -2.62
C VAL A 19 4.40 3.20 -1.24
N THR A 20 5.26 3.51 -0.27
CA THR A 20 5.11 3.03 1.10
C THR A 20 3.85 3.59 1.76
N GLU A 21 3.56 4.89 1.57
CA GLU A 21 2.32 5.52 2.05
C GLU A 21 1.09 4.88 1.39
N PHE A 22 1.15 4.60 0.10
CA PHE A 22 0.09 3.86 -0.62
C PHE A 22 -0.19 2.49 0.01
N PHE A 23 0.85 1.68 0.25
CA PHE A 23 0.66 0.36 0.85
C PHE A 23 0.13 0.44 2.28
N ASN A 24 0.46 1.49 3.03
CA ASN A 24 -0.15 1.72 4.34
C ASN A 24 -1.68 1.84 4.23
N TYR A 25 -2.17 2.68 3.33
CA TYR A 25 -3.60 2.87 3.10
C TYR A 25 -4.27 1.62 2.52
N GLY A 26 -3.62 0.94 1.57
CA GLY A 26 -4.13 -0.28 0.96
C GLY A 26 -4.29 -1.42 1.96
N ILE A 27 -3.27 -1.67 2.79
CA ILE A 27 -3.31 -2.73 3.81
C ILE A 27 -4.39 -2.42 4.85
N ASN A 28 -4.47 -1.19 5.37
CA ASN A 28 -5.53 -0.81 6.32
C ASN A 28 -6.93 -0.99 5.70
N SER A 29 -7.11 -0.59 4.44
CA SER A 29 -8.38 -0.75 3.73
C SER A 29 -8.78 -2.21 3.58
N ILE A 30 -7.84 -3.11 3.24
CA ILE A 30 -8.14 -4.53 3.11
C ILE A 30 -8.50 -5.14 4.47
N ILE A 31 -7.74 -4.84 5.52
CA ILE A 31 -8.01 -5.35 6.87
C ILE A 31 -9.40 -4.92 7.35
N TYR A 32 -9.76 -3.65 7.14
CA TYR A 32 -11.08 -3.13 7.49
C TYR A 32 -12.19 -3.80 6.67
N GLN A 33 -12.09 -3.78 5.33
CA GLN A 33 -13.15 -4.25 4.45
C GLN A 33 -13.37 -5.76 4.50
N ARG A 34 -12.33 -6.54 4.86
CA ARG A 34 -12.42 -7.98 5.08
C ARG A 34 -12.81 -8.36 6.52
N GLY A 35 -13.02 -7.37 7.40
CA GLY A 35 -13.45 -7.60 8.78
C GLY A 35 -12.43 -8.35 9.64
N ILE A 36 -11.13 -8.24 9.32
CA ILE A 36 -10.07 -8.95 10.05
C ILE A 36 -9.93 -8.38 11.48
N TYR A 37 -10.14 -7.07 11.62
CA TYR A 37 -10.20 -6.38 12.91
C TYR A 37 -11.56 -5.72 13.10
N PRO A 38 -12.00 -5.51 14.35
CA PRO A 38 -13.26 -4.84 14.64
C PRO A 38 -13.29 -3.41 14.09
N VAL A 39 -14.47 -2.95 13.67
CA VAL A 39 -14.65 -1.64 13.03
C VAL A 39 -14.30 -0.47 13.97
N GLU A 40 -14.51 -0.65 15.27
CA GLU A 40 -14.18 0.31 16.33
C GLU A 40 -12.68 0.53 16.48
N SER A 41 -11.85 -0.41 16.02
CA SER A 41 -10.39 -0.28 15.99
C SER A 41 -9.91 0.65 14.88
N PHE A 42 -10.81 1.21 14.06
CA PHE A 42 -10.46 2.13 12.98
C PHE A 42 -10.97 3.55 13.22
N SER A 43 -10.32 4.52 12.60
CA SER A 43 -10.75 5.91 12.49
C SER A 43 -10.62 6.40 11.07
N ARG A 44 -11.48 7.35 10.71
CA ARG A 44 -11.44 7.98 9.39
C ARG A 44 -10.34 9.03 9.32
N GLU A 45 -9.56 8.99 8.24
CA GLU A 45 -8.58 9.99 7.85
C GLU A 45 -8.87 10.45 6.42
N ASP A 46 -8.91 11.77 6.19
CA ASP A 46 -9.16 12.32 4.86
C ASP A 46 -7.84 12.49 4.10
N LYS A 47 -7.61 11.65 3.09
CA LYS A 47 -6.36 11.57 2.31
C LYS A 47 -6.61 11.38 0.84
N TYR A 48 -5.88 12.11 0.00
CA TYR A 48 -6.04 12.12 -1.45
C TYR A 48 -7.48 12.39 -1.94
N GLY A 49 -8.28 13.13 -1.16
CA GLY A 49 -9.68 13.37 -1.43
C GLY A 49 -10.59 12.15 -1.19
N LEU A 50 -10.12 11.17 -0.43
CA LEU A 50 -10.87 10.00 0.02
C LEU A 50 -10.95 9.98 1.55
N ALA A 51 -12.06 9.48 2.05
CA ALA A 51 -12.19 9.04 3.44
C ALA A 51 -11.58 7.64 3.55
N ILE A 52 -10.40 7.51 4.15
CA ILE A 52 -9.72 6.23 4.33
C ILE A 52 -9.82 5.82 5.80
N LEU A 53 -10.03 4.54 6.07
CA LEU A 53 -10.09 4.02 7.42
C LEU A 53 -8.73 3.47 7.84
N MET A 54 -8.23 3.97 8.97
CA MET A 54 -6.91 3.68 9.50
C MET A 54 -7.02 3.08 10.88
N THR A 55 -6.23 2.04 11.15
CA THR A 55 -6.23 1.40 12.46
C THR A 55 -5.69 2.33 13.55
N LYS A 56 -6.32 2.28 14.72
CA LYS A 56 -5.89 2.88 16.00
C LYS A 56 -5.25 1.84 16.92
N ASP A 57 -5.31 0.56 16.56
CA ASP A 57 -4.74 -0.52 17.36
C ASP A 57 -3.21 -0.50 17.27
N CYS A 58 -2.55 -0.31 18.41
CA CYS A 58 -1.10 -0.12 18.48
C CYS A 58 -0.32 -1.35 17.99
N GLU A 59 -0.81 -2.56 18.26
CA GLU A 59 -0.15 -3.80 17.82
C GLU A 59 -0.21 -3.91 16.29
N LEU A 60 -1.38 -3.67 15.71
CA LEU A 60 -1.57 -3.68 14.27
C LEU A 60 -0.79 -2.56 13.58
N GLN A 61 -0.76 -1.35 14.15
CA GLN A 61 0.07 -0.25 13.63
C GLN A 61 1.55 -0.62 13.62
N THR A 62 2.05 -1.22 14.70
CA THR A 62 3.45 -1.66 14.81
C THR A 62 3.76 -2.75 13.78
N PHE A 63 2.84 -3.70 13.62
CA PHE A 63 2.95 -4.75 12.63
C PHE A 63 3.02 -4.20 11.19
N ILE A 64 2.07 -3.34 10.81
CA ILE A 64 2.07 -2.69 9.49
C ILE A 64 3.33 -1.84 9.31
N ALA A 65 3.76 -1.09 10.31
CA ALA A 65 4.98 -0.28 10.24
C ALA A 65 6.23 -1.14 10.01
N SER A 66 6.32 -2.33 10.61
CA SER A 66 7.44 -3.26 10.39
C SER A 66 7.52 -3.74 8.94
N ILE A 67 6.37 -4.06 8.37
CA ILE A 67 6.17 -4.42 6.96
C ILE A 67 6.60 -3.28 6.04
N LEU A 68 6.09 -2.07 6.29
CA LEU A 68 6.34 -0.89 5.47
C LEU A 68 7.82 -0.49 5.52
N LYS A 69 8.48 -0.68 6.66
CA LYS A 69 9.92 -0.46 6.80
C LYS A 69 10.73 -1.39 5.90
N GLN A 70 10.38 -2.69 5.86
CA GLN A 70 11.03 -3.66 4.97
C GLN A 70 10.76 -3.33 3.50
N LEU A 71 9.49 -3.05 3.17
CA LEU A 71 9.09 -2.65 1.82
C LEU A 71 9.85 -1.42 1.34
N LYS A 72 9.96 -0.39 2.18
CA LYS A 72 10.71 0.82 1.86
C LYS A 72 12.18 0.52 1.58
N HIS A 73 12.80 -0.38 2.33
CA HIS A 73 14.16 -0.82 2.07
C HIS A 73 14.27 -1.48 0.69
N TRP A 74 13.37 -2.42 0.36
CA TRP A 74 13.39 -3.11 -0.93
C TRP A 74 13.05 -2.22 -2.13
N LEU A 75 12.18 -1.22 -1.95
CA LEU A 75 11.90 -0.21 -2.97
C LEU A 75 13.14 0.62 -3.29
N MET A 76 13.93 0.96 -2.26
CA MET A 76 15.16 1.74 -2.41
C MET A 76 16.29 0.92 -3.06
N THR A 77 16.40 -0.37 -2.74
CA THR A 77 17.37 -1.29 -3.35
C THR A 77 16.91 -1.82 -4.72
N LYS A 78 15.65 -1.57 -5.12
CA LYS A 78 15.00 -2.10 -6.32
C LYS A 78 14.91 -3.62 -6.34
N GLU A 79 14.84 -4.25 -5.16
CA GLU A 79 14.79 -5.71 -5.00
C GLU A 79 13.35 -6.26 -4.96
N VAL A 80 12.34 -5.40 -4.85
CA VAL A 80 10.93 -5.81 -4.83
C VAL A 80 10.28 -5.66 -6.21
N GLN A 81 9.70 -6.75 -6.72
CA GLN A 81 8.85 -6.72 -7.93
C GLN A 81 7.39 -7.10 -7.62
N ARG A 82 7.15 -7.74 -6.47
CA ARG A 82 5.81 -8.12 -6.03
C ARG A 82 5.66 -7.96 -4.52
N LEU A 83 4.50 -7.47 -4.11
CA LEU A 83 4.01 -7.57 -2.74
C LEU A 83 2.84 -8.53 -2.74
N VAL A 84 2.84 -9.52 -1.84
CA VAL A 84 1.70 -10.41 -1.65
C VAL A 84 1.18 -10.20 -0.24
N LEU A 85 -0.12 -10.01 -0.10
CA LEU A 85 -0.84 -9.97 1.16
C LEU A 85 -1.73 -11.21 1.20
N VAL A 86 -1.36 -12.16 2.04
CA VAL A 86 -2.13 -13.40 2.25
C VAL A 86 -3.06 -13.19 3.43
N ILE A 87 -4.31 -13.63 3.31
CA ILE A 87 -5.25 -13.77 4.42
C ILE A 87 -5.49 -15.27 4.60
N SER A 88 -5.23 -15.77 5.81
CA SER A 88 -5.37 -17.18 6.15
C SER A 88 -6.24 -17.40 7.36
N ASN A 89 -6.89 -18.57 7.39
CA ASN A 89 -7.64 -19.03 8.53
C ASN A 89 -6.70 -19.22 9.74
N PHE A 90 -7.07 -18.66 10.90
CA PHE A 90 -6.23 -18.72 12.08
C PHE A 90 -5.95 -20.14 12.57
N HIS A 91 -6.95 -21.02 12.51
CA HIS A 91 -6.91 -22.39 13.02
C HIS A 91 -6.24 -23.35 12.02
N THR A 92 -6.69 -23.35 10.77
CA THR A 92 -6.23 -24.31 9.76
C THR A 92 -4.95 -23.88 9.02
N LYS A 93 -4.58 -22.60 9.12
CA LYS A 93 -3.53 -21.95 8.31
C LYS A 93 -3.80 -22.00 6.80
N GLU A 94 -4.99 -22.40 6.38
CA GLU A 94 -5.40 -22.42 4.99
C GLU A 94 -5.45 -21.00 4.43
N THR A 95 -4.91 -20.82 3.22
CA THR A 95 -4.97 -19.55 2.51
C THR A 95 -6.39 -19.32 1.99
N LEU A 96 -7.04 -18.29 2.51
CA LEU A 96 -8.40 -17.90 2.10
C LEU A 96 -8.36 -16.89 0.97
N GLU A 97 -7.44 -15.92 1.05
CA GLU A 97 -7.25 -14.91 0.01
C GLU A 97 -5.79 -14.56 -0.19
N ARG A 98 -5.48 -14.12 -1.40
CA ARG A 98 -4.15 -13.68 -1.81
C ARG A 98 -4.26 -12.43 -2.67
N TRP A 99 -3.84 -11.32 -2.09
CA TRP A 99 -3.80 -10.01 -2.74
C TRP A 99 -2.40 -9.76 -3.28
N GLU A 100 -2.24 -9.83 -4.60
CA GLU A 100 -0.95 -9.59 -5.26
C GLU A 100 -0.87 -8.19 -5.85
N PHE A 101 0.18 -7.45 -5.46
CA PHE A 101 0.52 -6.15 -6.01
C PHE A 101 1.83 -6.26 -6.76
N LYS A 102 1.79 -6.10 -8.08
CA LYS A 102 3.00 -6.04 -8.89
C LYS A 102 3.57 -4.62 -8.79
N ILE A 103 4.83 -4.52 -8.41
CA ILE A 103 5.56 -3.26 -8.29
C ILE A 103 6.47 -3.15 -9.49
N GLN A 104 6.16 -2.22 -10.38
CA GLN A 104 7.03 -1.85 -11.49
C GLN A 104 7.80 -0.60 -11.09
N CYS A 105 9.05 -0.80 -10.69
CA CYS A 105 10.00 0.29 -10.59
C CYS A 105 10.40 0.68 -12.02
N GLU A 106 9.70 1.64 -12.63
CA GLU A 106 10.11 2.25 -13.90
C GLU A 106 11.52 2.81 -13.73
N GLY A 107 12.51 2.07 -14.20
CA GLY A 107 13.89 2.51 -14.30
C GLY A 107 14.04 3.33 -15.56
N GLU A 108 13.41 4.49 -15.64
CA GLU A 108 13.45 5.26 -16.87
C GLU A 108 14.23 6.56 -16.67
N LEU A 109 15.49 6.49 -17.08
CA LEU A 109 16.13 7.66 -17.65
C LEU A 109 15.34 8.02 -18.90
N ASP A 110 14.88 9.27 -19.00
CA ASP A 110 14.40 9.84 -20.26
C ASP A 110 15.50 9.72 -21.33
N SER A 111 15.18 9.86 -22.62
CA SER A 111 16.13 9.70 -23.75
C SER A 111 17.38 10.60 -23.67
N GLY A 112 17.44 11.53 -22.70
CA GLY A 112 18.61 12.35 -22.36
C GLY A 112 19.25 12.08 -20.98
N GLY A 113 19.05 10.92 -20.35
CA GLY A 113 19.74 10.55 -19.10
C GLY A 113 19.23 11.24 -17.83
N LYS A 114 18.01 11.82 -17.85
CA LYS A 114 17.39 12.44 -16.68
C LYS A 114 16.34 11.51 -16.06
N PRO A 115 16.20 11.46 -14.72
CA PRO A 115 15.14 10.69 -14.10
C PRO A 115 13.77 11.19 -14.57
N LYS A 116 12.94 10.29 -15.13
CA LYS A 116 11.54 10.58 -15.44
C LYS A 116 10.85 11.01 -14.15
N SER A 117 10.38 12.26 -14.10
CA SER A 117 9.58 12.76 -13.00
C SER A 117 8.11 12.65 -13.40
N LYS A 118 7.36 11.77 -12.73
CA LYS A 118 5.89 11.79 -12.79
C LYS A 118 5.38 12.93 -11.91
N ASP A 119 4.28 13.57 -12.30
CA ASP A 119 3.65 14.61 -11.47
C ASP A 119 3.07 13.95 -10.21
N ILE A 120 3.29 14.58 -9.05
CA ILE A 120 2.70 14.15 -7.76
C ILE A 120 1.17 14.02 -7.90
N LYS A 121 0.52 14.91 -8.66
CA LYS A 121 -0.93 14.85 -8.87
C LYS A 121 -1.37 13.59 -9.61
N GLU A 122 -0.57 13.11 -10.57
CA GLU A 122 -0.85 11.88 -11.31
C GLU A 122 -0.72 10.68 -10.38
N ILE A 123 0.34 10.63 -9.56
CA ILE A 123 0.55 9.54 -8.60
C ILE A 123 -0.57 9.52 -7.55
N GLN A 124 -0.99 10.68 -7.04
CA GLN A 124 -2.13 10.78 -6.13
C GLN A 124 -3.43 10.29 -6.76
N LYS A 125 -3.64 10.55 -8.05
CA LYS A 125 -4.80 10.06 -8.80
C LYS A 125 -4.75 8.55 -8.99
N GLU A 126 -3.58 7.98 -9.28
CA GLU A 126 -3.37 6.53 -9.36
C GLU A 126 -3.67 5.85 -8.02
N ILE A 127 -3.12 6.36 -6.93
CA ILE A 127 -3.37 5.89 -5.56
C ILE A 127 -4.88 5.89 -5.26
N ARG A 128 -5.56 7.01 -5.54
CA ARG A 128 -7.01 7.14 -5.36
C ARG A 128 -7.77 6.06 -6.12
N ASN A 129 -7.41 5.81 -7.38
CA ASN A 129 -8.07 4.83 -8.21
C ASN A 129 -7.88 3.41 -7.67
N ILE A 130 -6.68 3.07 -7.18
CA ILE A 130 -6.42 1.75 -6.60
C ILE A 130 -7.17 1.54 -5.29
N ILE A 131 -7.22 2.53 -4.38
CA ILE A 131 -8.01 2.41 -3.14
C ILE A 131 -9.50 2.21 -3.44
N ARG A 132 -10.03 2.93 -4.45
CA ARG A 132 -11.40 2.72 -4.93
C ARG A 132 -11.58 1.33 -5.54
N GLN A 133 -10.60 0.82 -6.26
CA GLN A 133 -10.64 -0.52 -6.85
C GLN A 133 -10.62 -1.61 -5.78
N ILE A 134 -9.80 -1.49 -4.73
CA ILE A 134 -9.80 -2.39 -3.57
C ILE A 134 -11.19 -2.39 -2.92
N THR A 135 -11.74 -1.20 -2.67
CA THR A 135 -13.07 -1.07 -2.07
C THR A 135 -14.16 -1.70 -2.95
N ALA A 136 -14.10 -1.49 -4.26
CA ALA A 136 -15.03 -2.07 -5.21
C ALA A 136 -14.88 -3.59 -5.30
N SER A 137 -13.66 -4.13 -5.34
CA SER A 137 -13.43 -5.58 -5.46
C SER A 137 -13.93 -6.33 -4.23
N VAL A 138 -13.78 -5.77 -3.02
CA VAL A 138 -14.26 -6.41 -1.80
C VAL A 138 -15.78 -6.64 -1.81
N SER A 139 -16.56 -5.77 -2.47
CA SER A 139 -18.02 -5.96 -2.59
C SER A 139 -18.43 -7.23 -3.35
N PHE A 140 -17.52 -7.83 -4.12
CA PHE A 140 -17.74 -9.06 -4.87
C PHE A 140 -17.11 -10.29 -4.22
N LEU A 141 -16.42 -10.13 -3.08
CA LEU A 141 -15.78 -11.25 -2.39
C LEU A 141 -16.76 -11.91 -1.40
N PRO A 142 -16.74 -13.24 -1.27
CA PRO A 142 -17.57 -13.96 -0.29
C PRO A 142 -17.24 -13.51 1.14
N LEU A 143 -18.17 -13.67 2.08
CA LEU A 143 -17.94 -13.33 3.49
C LEU A 143 -16.89 -14.30 4.09
N LEU A 144 -15.96 -13.77 4.89
CA LEU A 144 -15.00 -14.59 5.63
C LEU A 144 -15.59 -14.89 7.02
N ASP A 145 -16.07 -16.11 7.23
CA ASP A 145 -16.74 -16.51 8.48
C ASP A 145 -15.77 -16.82 9.64
N ASN A 146 -14.45 -16.74 9.44
CA ASN A 146 -13.47 -17.20 10.43
C ASN A 146 -12.37 -16.17 10.71
N ALA A 147 -12.00 -16.04 12.00
CA ALA A 147 -10.93 -15.17 12.47
C ALA A 147 -9.65 -15.38 11.65
N CYS A 148 -9.28 -14.37 10.87
CA CYS A 148 -8.11 -14.38 10.02
C CYS A 148 -6.95 -13.73 10.77
N LYS A 149 -5.75 -14.30 10.78
CA LYS A 149 -4.67 -13.65 11.54
C LYS A 149 -3.25 -13.87 11.05
N TYR A 150 -2.97 -13.86 9.75
CA TYR A 150 -1.59 -13.62 9.32
C TYR A 150 -1.54 -12.87 8.00
N ILE A 151 -0.58 -11.95 7.91
CA ILE A 151 -0.18 -11.21 6.71
C ILE A 151 1.31 -11.49 6.53
N TYR A 152 1.73 -12.04 5.40
CA TYR A 152 3.15 -12.23 5.08
C TYR A 152 3.45 -11.62 3.73
N ILE A 153 4.55 -10.88 3.66
CA ILE A 153 5.08 -10.33 2.41
C ILE A 153 6.27 -11.16 1.99
N LEU A 154 6.21 -11.67 0.77
CA LEU A 154 7.31 -12.38 0.13
C LEU A 154 7.97 -11.43 -0.87
N PRO A 155 9.24 -11.05 -0.70
CA PRO A 155 10.04 -10.63 -1.85
C PRO A 155 10.18 -11.84 -2.79
N ASP A 156 10.14 -11.63 -4.11
CA ASP A 156 10.24 -12.74 -5.09
C ASP A 156 11.44 -13.65 -4.75
N LEU A 157 11.15 -14.95 -4.62
CA LEU A 157 12.14 -16.05 -4.58
C LEU A 157 12.49 -16.47 -6.01
#